data_AF-A0A959QB82-F1
#
_entry.id   AF-A0A959QB82-F1
#
_cell.length_a   1.000
_cell.length_b   1.000
_cell.length_c   1.000
_cell.angle_alpha   90.00
_cell.angle_beta   90.00
_cell.angle_gamma   90.00
#
_symmetry.space_group_name_H-M   'P 1'
#
loop_
_entity.id
_entity.type
_entity.pdbx_description
1 polymer ?
#
loop_
_entity_poly.entity_id
_entity_poly.type
_entity_poly.pdbx_seq_one_letter_code
_entity_poly.pdbx_strand_id
1 'polypeptide(L)'
;GLNASGRSPYELPLSYFRENGYEKIPAYGPLPVSVPGCVDGWFELHGKFGKLPMKEVLAPAIRYAREGFPVSELIAYYLQRSSAFFKDRPNFAEVWMPGGRPLEKGDVFRNPALADTYEKLALDGRDAFYQGTIARTVVDFLREQGGFFTMRDFIDHRSEWIEPVSTNYRGYDVWELPPNGQGIAALQILNILEGYDIAAMGFGSAEYVHTFVEAKKLAFEDRAKYYADPDFRDIPVQQLISKEYAAGRRQLIDPKRAAKRYDAGILDTDNTIYLTVADQYGNMVSLIQSNYRGMGSGMVP
;
A
#
# COMPACT_ATOMS: atom_id res chain seq x y z
N GLY A 1 12.01 -7.05 8.40
CA GLY A 1 11.20 -6.38 7.37
C GLY A 1 11.42 -4.89 7.40
N LEU A 2 10.96 -4.16 6.39
CA LEU A 2 11.04 -2.69 6.33
C LEU A 2 9.61 -2.13 6.22
N ASN A 3 9.24 -1.24 7.13
CA ASN A 3 7.98 -0.50 7.07
C ASN A 3 8.25 0.93 6.58
N ALA A 4 7.88 1.22 5.34
CA ALA A 4 8.00 2.53 4.71
C ALA A 4 6.64 3.26 4.60
N SER A 5 5.73 2.98 5.53
CA SER A 5 4.39 3.59 5.53
C SER A 5 4.39 5.02 6.07
N GLY A 6 3.61 5.88 5.41
CA GLY A 6 3.42 7.27 5.80
C GLY A 6 2.54 7.45 7.03
N ARG A 7 2.96 8.30 7.96
CA ARG A 7 2.10 8.79 9.05
C ARG A 7 1.16 9.91 8.52
N SER A 8 0.03 10.13 9.19
CA SER A 8 -0.88 11.25 8.91
C SER A 8 -0.26 12.60 9.31
N PRO A 9 -0.73 13.74 8.76
CA PRO A 9 -0.26 15.06 9.20
C PRO A 9 -0.47 15.29 10.70
N TYR A 10 0.51 15.89 11.38
CA TYR A 10 0.42 16.29 12.78
C TYR A 10 -0.75 17.25 13.05
N GLU A 11 -1.07 18.13 12.10
CA GLU A 11 -2.12 19.16 12.25
C GLU A 11 -3.54 18.67 11.86
N LEU A 12 -3.75 17.37 11.57
CA LEU A 12 -5.04 16.81 11.13
C LEU A 12 -5.74 16.00 12.24
N PRO A 13 -6.48 16.63 13.18
CA PRO A 13 -7.14 15.93 14.26
C PRO A 13 -8.44 15.24 13.82
N LEU A 14 -8.85 14.19 14.56
CA LEU A 14 -10.15 13.54 14.38
C LEU A 14 -11.34 14.50 14.58
N SER A 15 -11.17 15.56 15.38
CA SER A 15 -12.21 16.57 15.61
C SER A 15 -12.57 17.33 14.33
N TYR A 16 -11.59 17.67 13.48
CA TYR A 16 -11.82 18.36 12.20
C TYR A 16 -12.81 17.59 11.32
N PHE A 17 -12.66 16.28 11.20
CA PHE A 17 -13.60 15.44 10.44
C PHE A 17 -15.02 15.50 11.01
N ARG A 18 -15.16 15.38 12.34
CA ARG A 18 -16.47 15.42 13.01
C ARG A 18 -17.16 16.78 12.91
N GLU A 19 -16.40 17.86 13.12
CA GLU A 19 -16.88 19.25 13.08
C GLU A 19 -17.32 19.66 11.67
N ASN A 20 -16.67 19.10 10.63
CA ASN A 20 -17.02 19.32 9.22
C ASN A 20 -17.98 18.24 8.66
N GLY A 21 -18.63 17.44 9.51
CA GLY A 21 -19.69 16.50 9.12
C GLY A 21 -19.24 15.25 8.35
N TYR A 22 -17.95 14.89 8.40
CA TYR A 22 -17.45 13.67 7.78
C TYR A 22 -17.72 12.43 8.65
N GLU A 23 -18.48 11.46 8.10
CA GLU A 23 -18.67 10.14 8.71
C GLU A 23 -17.42 9.24 8.60
N LYS A 24 -16.57 9.51 7.60
CA LYS A 24 -15.30 8.80 7.33
C LYS A 24 -14.34 9.73 6.59
N ILE A 25 -13.05 9.41 6.62
CA ILE A 25 -12.02 10.09 5.80
C ILE A 25 -12.44 9.96 4.32
N PRO A 26 -12.49 11.07 3.55
CA PRO A 26 -12.90 11.03 2.15
C PRO A 26 -11.86 10.28 1.31
N ALA A 27 -12.29 9.55 0.28
CA ALA A 27 -11.41 8.69 -0.51
C ALA A 27 -10.39 9.44 -1.38
N TYR A 28 -10.60 10.75 -1.61
CA TYR A 28 -9.82 11.58 -2.53
C TYR A 28 -9.71 13.02 -2.00
N GLY A 29 -8.78 13.82 -2.56
CA GLY A 29 -8.48 15.19 -2.13
C GLY A 29 -7.23 15.24 -1.25
N PRO A 30 -6.95 16.35 -0.54
CA PRO A 30 -5.75 16.45 0.29
C PRO A 30 -5.88 15.71 1.63
N LEU A 31 -7.09 15.59 2.19
CA LEU A 31 -7.34 15.01 3.52
C LEU A 31 -6.93 13.53 3.72
N PRO A 32 -7.06 12.61 2.73
CA PRO A 32 -6.58 11.23 2.89
C PRO A 32 -5.09 11.02 2.65
N VAL A 33 -4.31 12.08 2.34
CA VAL A 33 -2.89 11.94 2.04
C VAL A 33 -2.09 11.75 3.34
N SER A 34 -1.26 10.71 3.40
CA SER A 34 -0.20 10.52 4.40
C SER A 34 1.17 10.87 3.81
N VAL A 35 2.20 11.05 4.64
CA VAL A 35 3.56 11.39 4.16
C VAL A 35 4.04 10.30 3.19
N PRO A 36 4.44 10.60 1.95
CA PRO A 36 4.89 9.56 1.02
C PRO A 36 6.21 8.92 1.48
N GLY A 37 6.15 7.76 2.14
CA GLY A 37 7.32 7.07 2.70
C GLY A 37 8.11 6.20 1.73
N CYS A 38 7.62 6.04 0.49
CA CYS A 38 8.22 5.17 -0.52
C CYS A 38 9.69 5.50 -0.82
N VAL A 39 10.03 6.80 -0.91
CA VAL A 39 11.40 7.25 -1.20
C VAL A 39 12.34 6.92 -0.06
N ASP A 40 11.96 7.20 1.20
CA ASP A 40 12.72 6.80 2.38
C ASP A 40 12.97 5.29 2.38
N GLY A 41 11.93 4.49 2.15
CA GLY A 41 12.04 3.03 2.05
C GLY A 41 13.02 2.56 0.98
N TRP A 42 13.10 3.22 -0.19
CA TRP A 42 14.10 2.92 -1.21
C TRP A 42 15.52 3.21 -0.71
N PHE A 43 15.74 4.34 -0.05
CA PHE A 43 17.06 4.72 0.48
C PHE A 43 17.50 3.88 1.68
N GLU A 44 16.58 3.48 2.56
CA GLU A 44 16.85 2.55 3.68
C GLU A 44 17.22 1.16 3.18
N LEU A 45 16.43 0.60 2.25
CA LEU A 45 16.72 -0.70 1.64
C LEU A 45 18.07 -0.68 0.90
N HIS A 46 18.33 0.41 0.16
CA HIS A 46 19.58 0.62 -0.57
C HIS A 46 20.78 0.82 0.36
N GLY A 47 20.67 1.63 1.41
CA GLY A 47 21.75 1.85 2.37
C GLY A 47 22.16 0.59 3.13
N LYS A 48 21.22 -0.35 3.35
CA LYS A 48 21.46 -1.61 4.07
C LYS A 48 21.95 -2.76 3.19
N PHE A 49 21.45 -2.87 1.95
CA PHE A 49 21.70 -4.03 1.08
C PHE A 49 22.14 -3.70 -0.35
N GLY A 50 22.10 -2.44 -0.75
CA GLY A 50 22.46 -1.97 -2.09
C GLY A 50 23.96 -2.07 -2.37
N LYS A 51 24.29 -2.28 -3.66
CA LYS A 51 25.69 -2.35 -4.14
C LYS A 51 26.01 -1.38 -5.27
N LEU A 52 25.03 -1.07 -6.13
CA LEU A 52 25.17 -0.08 -7.20
C LEU A 52 24.87 1.33 -6.67
N PRO A 53 25.56 2.39 -7.13
CA PRO A 53 25.20 3.77 -6.81
C PRO A 53 23.74 4.10 -7.16
N MET A 54 23.04 4.88 -6.31
CA MET A 54 21.61 5.19 -6.52
C MET A 54 21.32 5.82 -7.90
N LYS A 55 22.24 6.65 -8.42
CA LYS A 55 22.17 7.20 -9.78
C LYS A 55 22.05 6.13 -10.88
N GLU A 56 22.67 4.97 -10.71
CA GLU A 56 22.60 3.86 -11.68
C GLU A 56 21.31 3.06 -11.52
N VAL A 57 20.82 2.93 -10.28
CA VAL A 57 19.53 2.31 -9.96
C VAL A 57 18.36 3.12 -10.54
N LEU A 58 18.40 4.45 -10.42
CA LEU A 58 17.33 5.34 -10.92
C LEU A 58 17.45 5.69 -12.41
N ALA A 59 18.62 5.55 -13.04
CA ALA A 59 18.82 5.91 -14.45
C ALA A 59 17.80 5.32 -15.44
N PRO A 60 17.36 4.05 -15.34
CA PRO A 60 16.31 3.52 -16.20
C PRO A 60 14.95 4.20 -15.98
N ALA A 61 14.58 4.51 -14.73
CA ALA A 61 13.32 5.16 -14.40
C ALA A 61 13.29 6.63 -14.87
N ILE A 62 14.40 7.35 -14.66
CA ILE A 62 14.64 8.69 -15.22
C ILE A 62 14.46 8.66 -16.74
N ARG A 63 15.12 7.74 -17.43
CA ARG A 63 15.04 7.60 -18.89
C ARG A 63 13.61 7.32 -19.37
N TYR A 64 12.89 6.38 -18.77
CA TYR A 64 11.50 6.10 -19.14
C TYR A 64 10.55 7.28 -18.88
N ALA A 65 10.75 8.03 -17.80
CA ALA A 65 9.97 9.24 -17.53
C ALA A 65 10.28 10.37 -18.53
N ARG A 66 11.54 10.51 -18.96
CA ARG A 66 12.03 11.54 -19.88
C ARG A 66 11.70 11.26 -21.35
N GLU A 67 12.12 10.11 -21.87
CA GLU A 67 11.99 9.70 -23.27
C GLU A 67 10.61 9.13 -23.59
N GLY A 68 9.97 8.54 -22.58
CA GLY A 68 8.64 7.96 -22.61
C GLY A 68 8.59 6.48 -22.93
N PHE A 69 7.38 5.91 -22.87
CA PHE A 69 7.10 4.53 -23.20
C PHE A 69 5.69 4.38 -23.80
N PRO A 70 5.45 3.39 -24.68
CA PRO A 70 4.13 3.12 -25.22
C PRO A 70 3.19 2.62 -24.11
N VAL A 71 2.04 3.27 -23.95
CA VAL A 71 1.02 2.91 -22.96
C VAL A 71 0.41 1.55 -23.31
N SER A 72 0.44 0.61 -22.37
CA SER A 72 -0.18 -0.70 -22.54
C SER A 72 -1.70 -0.64 -22.39
N GLU A 73 -2.40 -1.62 -22.96
CA GLU A 73 -3.87 -1.64 -23.02
C GLU A 73 -4.57 -1.53 -21.66
N LEU A 74 -4.05 -2.24 -20.65
CA LEU A 74 -4.58 -2.19 -19.28
C LEU A 74 -4.36 -0.82 -18.63
N ILE A 75 -3.21 -0.19 -18.88
CA ILE A 75 -2.89 1.14 -18.37
C ILE A 75 -3.75 2.20 -19.06
N ALA A 76 -3.96 2.12 -20.38
CA ALA A 76 -4.89 2.99 -21.11
C ALA A 76 -6.31 2.89 -20.55
N TYR A 77 -6.82 1.67 -20.30
CA TYR A 77 -8.14 1.45 -19.71
C TYR A 77 -8.31 2.14 -18.34
N TYR A 78 -7.34 1.98 -17.43
CA TYR A 78 -7.39 2.64 -16.12
C TYR A 78 -7.13 4.15 -16.20
N LEU A 79 -6.29 4.62 -17.13
CA LEU A 79 -6.06 6.05 -17.37
C LEU A 79 -7.31 6.75 -17.90
N GLN A 80 -8.04 6.15 -18.83
CA GLN A 80 -9.32 6.71 -19.33
C GLN A 80 -10.33 6.89 -18.19
N ARG A 81 -10.48 5.87 -17.33
CA ARG A 81 -11.35 5.94 -16.14
C ARG A 81 -10.89 6.98 -15.13
N SER A 82 -9.59 7.07 -14.88
CA SER A 82 -8.99 8.05 -13.95
C SER A 82 -9.14 9.47 -14.50
N SER A 83 -8.89 9.68 -15.78
CA SER A 83 -9.03 10.97 -16.47
C SER A 83 -10.46 11.48 -16.45
N ALA A 84 -11.45 10.63 -16.69
CA ALA A 84 -12.86 11.01 -16.59
C ALA A 84 -13.26 11.52 -15.19
N PHE A 85 -12.57 11.07 -14.13
CA PHE A 85 -12.86 11.43 -12.74
C PHE A 85 -11.97 12.55 -12.18
N PHE A 86 -10.72 12.67 -12.65
CA PHE A 86 -9.72 13.59 -12.10
C PHE A 86 -9.34 14.76 -13.02
N LYS A 87 -9.82 14.82 -14.28
CA LYS A 87 -9.47 15.88 -15.27
C LYS A 87 -9.57 17.32 -14.74
N ASP A 88 -10.55 17.60 -13.89
CA ASP A 88 -10.85 18.95 -13.38
C ASP A 88 -10.05 19.30 -12.11
N ARG A 89 -9.06 18.47 -11.74
CA ARG A 89 -8.18 18.71 -10.60
C ARG A 89 -6.88 19.42 -11.02
N PRO A 90 -6.29 20.24 -10.14
CA PRO A 90 -5.02 20.90 -10.40
C PRO A 90 -3.97 19.91 -10.90
N ASN A 91 -3.25 20.31 -11.95
CA ASN A 91 -2.12 19.61 -12.58
C ASN A 91 -2.44 18.22 -13.17
N PHE A 92 -3.61 17.63 -12.92
CA PHE A 92 -3.92 16.27 -13.37
C PHE A 92 -3.96 16.15 -14.90
N ALA A 93 -4.70 17.05 -15.57
CA ALA A 93 -4.81 17.01 -17.04
C ALA A 93 -3.47 17.34 -17.73
N GLU A 94 -2.65 18.21 -17.13
CA GLU A 94 -1.33 18.57 -17.66
C GLU A 94 -0.37 17.38 -17.68
N VAL A 95 -0.39 16.56 -16.63
CA VAL A 95 0.45 15.35 -16.53
C VAL A 95 -0.17 14.18 -17.29
N TRP A 96 -1.44 13.85 -17.05
CA TRP A 96 -2.04 12.58 -17.47
C TRP A 96 -2.93 12.65 -18.71
N MET A 97 -3.18 13.85 -19.24
CA MET A 97 -3.97 14.08 -20.47
C MET A 97 -3.24 15.00 -21.47
N PRO A 98 -1.97 14.70 -21.84
CA PRO A 98 -1.21 15.52 -22.78
C PRO A 98 -1.96 15.64 -24.12
N GLY A 99 -2.11 16.87 -24.62
CA GLY A 99 -2.95 17.17 -25.78
C GLY A 99 -4.45 17.25 -25.49
N GLY A 100 -4.87 17.30 -24.23
CA GLY A 100 -6.25 17.53 -23.80
C GLY A 100 -7.16 16.31 -23.83
N ARG A 101 -6.62 15.11 -24.08
CA ARG A 101 -7.35 13.83 -24.09
C ARG A 101 -6.69 12.79 -23.18
N PRO A 102 -7.44 11.79 -22.67
CA PRO A 102 -6.81 10.64 -22.03
C PRO A 102 -5.91 9.89 -23.02
N LEU A 103 -4.86 9.26 -22.48
CA LEU A 103 -3.95 8.41 -23.24
C LEU A 103 -4.62 7.08 -23.64
N GLU A 104 -4.29 6.62 -24.84
CA GLU A 104 -4.78 5.38 -25.45
C GLU A 104 -3.66 4.34 -25.60
N LYS A 105 -4.03 3.11 -25.94
CA LYS A 105 -3.09 2.02 -26.16
C LYS A 105 -2.11 2.38 -27.29
N GLY A 106 -0.82 2.36 -26.99
CA GLY A 106 0.25 2.67 -27.94
C GLY A 106 0.64 4.15 -28.03
N ASP A 107 -0.09 5.07 -27.40
CA ASP A 107 0.40 6.44 -27.21
C ASP A 107 1.71 6.42 -26.41
N VAL A 108 2.66 7.29 -26.75
CA VAL A 108 3.90 7.44 -25.97
C VAL A 108 3.66 8.39 -24.81
N PHE A 109 3.58 7.85 -23.59
CA PHE A 109 3.49 8.66 -22.39
C PHE A 109 4.88 9.14 -21.93
N ARG A 110 4.97 10.39 -21.49
CA ARG A 110 6.17 11.04 -20.92
C ARG A 110 5.78 11.81 -19.68
N ASN A 111 6.66 11.84 -18.69
CA ASN A 111 6.52 12.69 -17.51
C ASN A 111 7.88 13.33 -17.15
N PRO A 112 8.26 14.44 -17.81
CA PRO A 112 9.54 15.11 -17.56
C PRO A 112 9.70 15.60 -16.12
N ALA A 113 8.64 16.08 -15.47
CA ALA A 113 8.69 16.53 -14.08
C ALA A 113 9.00 15.40 -13.09
N LEU A 114 8.52 14.18 -13.36
CA LEU A 114 8.91 12.98 -12.61
C LEU A 114 10.38 12.59 -12.89
N ALA A 115 10.87 12.78 -14.11
CA ALA A 115 12.28 12.57 -14.42
C ALA A 115 13.19 13.55 -13.66
N ASP A 116 12.82 14.84 -13.59
CA ASP A 116 13.53 15.86 -12.80
C ASP A 116 13.50 15.53 -11.29
N THR A 117 12.38 14.98 -10.81
CA THR A 117 12.25 14.51 -9.43
C THR A 117 13.23 13.36 -9.17
N TYR A 118 13.26 12.33 -10.02
CA TYR A 118 14.18 11.21 -9.87
C TYR A 118 15.65 11.60 -10.06
N GLU A 119 15.98 12.58 -10.91
CA GLU A 119 17.34 13.12 -11.03
C GLU A 119 17.79 13.83 -9.75
N LYS A 120 16.92 14.62 -9.11
CA LYS A 120 17.22 15.19 -7.78
C LYS A 120 17.48 14.09 -6.74
N LEU A 121 16.68 13.03 -6.69
CA LEU A 121 16.93 11.90 -5.79
C LEU A 121 18.25 11.18 -6.11
N ALA A 122 18.60 11.04 -7.39
CA ALA A 122 19.84 10.39 -7.84
C ALA A 122 21.11 11.18 -7.48
N LEU A 123 21.02 12.51 -7.37
CA LEU A 123 22.13 13.42 -7.09
C LEU A 123 22.22 13.78 -5.60
N ASP A 124 21.11 14.27 -5.04
CA ASP A 124 21.03 14.89 -3.71
C ASP A 124 20.49 13.89 -2.64
N GLY A 125 20.10 12.69 -3.05
CA GLY A 125 19.70 11.59 -2.16
C GLY A 125 18.30 11.74 -1.56
N ARG A 126 18.09 10.99 -0.46
CA ARG A 126 16.84 10.94 0.32
C ARG A 126 16.29 12.33 0.66
N ASP A 127 17.14 13.19 1.21
CA ASP A 127 16.70 14.46 1.81
C ASP A 127 16.25 15.49 0.78
N ALA A 128 16.58 15.31 -0.50
CA ALA A 128 15.98 16.07 -1.59
C ALA A 128 14.45 15.98 -1.61
N PHE A 129 13.91 14.81 -1.23
CA PHE A 129 12.47 14.58 -1.09
C PHE A 129 11.91 15.21 0.19
N TYR A 130 12.50 14.92 1.35
CA TYR A 130 11.91 15.20 2.67
C TYR A 130 12.28 16.57 3.27
N GLN A 131 13.40 17.17 2.84
CA GLN A 131 13.92 18.45 3.36
C GLN A 131 14.19 19.47 2.24
N GLY A 132 14.33 19.00 1.00
CA GLY A 132 14.61 19.78 -0.20
C GLY A 132 13.40 20.54 -0.76
N THR A 133 13.50 20.94 -2.03
CA THR A 133 12.42 21.68 -2.71
C THR A 133 11.16 20.84 -2.89
N ILE A 134 11.28 19.51 -2.99
CA ILE A 134 10.16 18.62 -3.28
C ILE A 134 9.16 18.63 -2.12
N ALA A 135 9.62 18.43 -0.88
CA ALA A 135 8.76 18.56 0.31
C ALA A 135 8.05 19.92 0.38
N ARG A 136 8.75 21.03 0.07
CA ARG A 136 8.13 22.36 0.04
C ARG A 136 7.00 22.44 -0.98
N THR A 137 7.26 22.07 -2.25
CA THR A 137 6.22 22.03 -3.30
C THR A 137 5.02 21.17 -2.90
N VAL A 138 5.25 19.99 -2.32
CA VAL A 138 4.16 19.09 -1.87
C VAL A 138 3.37 19.69 -0.71
N VAL A 139 4.05 20.27 0.29
CA VAL A 139 3.41 20.92 1.44
C VAL A 139 2.58 22.13 1.00
N ASP A 140 3.17 23.03 0.20
CA ASP A 140 2.54 24.25 -0.24
C ASP A 140 1.29 23.94 -1.09
N PHE A 141 1.43 23.06 -2.10
CA PHE A 141 0.31 22.59 -2.92
C PHE A 141 -0.80 21.95 -2.09
N LEU A 142 -0.46 21.04 -1.16
CA LEU A 142 -1.48 20.36 -0.37
C LEU A 142 -2.20 21.34 0.58
N ARG A 143 -1.52 22.35 1.13
CA ARG A 143 -2.17 23.40 1.93
C ARG A 143 -3.07 24.29 1.08
N GLU A 144 -2.66 24.67 -0.13
CA GLU A 144 -3.51 25.41 -1.08
C GLU A 144 -4.82 24.65 -1.41
N GLN A 145 -4.77 23.32 -1.46
CA GLN A 145 -5.95 22.48 -1.67
C GLN A 145 -6.82 22.26 -0.41
N GLY A 146 -6.41 22.77 0.76
CA GLY A 146 -7.11 22.56 2.04
C GLY A 146 -6.59 21.39 2.89
N GLY A 147 -5.34 20.99 2.66
CA GLY A 147 -4.61 19.98 3.44
C GLY A 147 -3.86 20.54 4.65
N PHE A 148 -3.38 19.62 5.48
CA PHE A 148 -2.83 19.90 6.82
C PHE A 148 -1.33 19.59 6.95
N PHE A 149 -0.64 19.38 5.83
CA PHE A 149 0.80 19.12 5.87
C PHE A 149 1.61 20.37 6.21
N THR A 150 2.71 20.10 6.89
CA THR A 150 3.78 21.04 7.21
C THR A 150 5.12 20.42 6.80
N MET A 151 6.17 21.24 6.72
CA MET A 151 7.53 20.70 6.52
C MET A 151 7.96 19.72 7.62
N ARG A 152 7.41 19.86 8.83
CA ARG A 152 7.74 18.96 9.95
C ARG A 152 7.32 17.52 9.68
N ASP A 153 6.17 17.31 9.06
CA ASP A 153 5.67 15.97 8.73
C ASP A 153 6.64 15.20 7.81
N PHE A 154 7.27 15.91 6.87
CA PHE A 154 8.27 15.35 5.96
C PHE A 154 9.63 15.18 6.63
N ILE A 155 10.07 16.14 7.44
CA ILE A 155 11.36 16.10 8.15
C ILE A 155 11.39 14.97 9.21
N ASP A 156 10.31 14.80 9.98
CA ASP A 156 10.22 13.81 11.06
C ASP A 156 10.00 12.37 10.53
N HIS A 157 9.66 12.22 9.24
CA HIS A 157 9.41 10.92 8.62
C HIS A 157 10.67 10.06 8.52
N ARG A 158 10.49 8.75 8.70
CA ARG A 158 11.49 7.69 8.61
C ARG A 158 10.78 6.35 8.43
N SER A 159 11.37 5.43 7.67
CA SER A 159 10.97 4.02 7.68
C SER A 159 11.50 3.32 8.92
N GLU A 160 10.90 2.18 9.24
CA GLU A 160 11.20 1.41 10.44
C GLU A 160 11.61 -0.02 10.07
N TRP A 161 12.80 -0.45 10.51
CA TRP A 161 13.22 -1.84 10.44
C TRP A 161 12.54 -2.63 11.54
N ILE A 162 11.53 -3.42 11.16
CA ILE A 162 10.66 -4.17 12.06
C ILE A 162 10.90 -5.68 11.95
N GLU A 163 10.72 -6.42 13.03
CA GLU A 163 10.81 -7.88 13.00
C GLU A 163 9.57 -8.46 12.30
N PRO A 164 9.74 -9.28 11.23
CA PRO A 164 8.62 -9.99 10.62
C PRO A 164 7.98 -10.96 11.61
N VAL A 165 6.71 -11.31 11.36
CA VAL A 165 6.01 -12.35 12.12
C VAL A 165 5.64 -13.49 11.19
N SER A 166 5.48 -14.69 11.75
CA SER A 166 5.22 -15.89 10.96
C SER A 166 4.28 -16.87 11.66
N THR A 167 3.79 -17.81 10.87
CA THR A 167 3.23 -19.06 11.38
C THR A 167 3.75 -20.22 10.54
N ASN A 168 3.97 -21.37 11.17
CA ASN A 168 4.18 -22.61 10.42
C ASN A 168 2.86 -23.05 9.82
N TYR A 169 2.84 -23.42 8.54
CA TYR A 169 1.72 -24.05 7.87
C TYR A 169 2.21 -25.33 7.19
N ARG A 170 1.88 -26.48 7.80
CA ARG A 170 2.19 -27.82 7.25
C ARG A 170 3.68 -28.02 6.90
N GLY A 171 4.59 -27.52 7.74
CA GLY A 171 6.03 -27.70 7.59
C GLY A 171 6.77 -26.53 6.92
N TYR A 172 6.07 -25.46 6.51
CA TYR A 172 6.67 -24.24 5.97
C TYR A 172 6.34 -23.03 6.84
N ASP A 173 7.33 -22.19 7.15
CA ASP A 173 7.07 -20.92 7.84
C ASP A 173 6.67 -19.84 6.82
N VAL A 174 5.45 -19.33 6.97
CA VAL A 174 4.93 -18.22 6.14
C VAL A 174 5.16 -16.92 6.91
N TRP A 175 5.83 -15.97 6.28
CA TRP A 175 6.29 -14.72 6.89
C TRP A 175 5.54 -13.52 6.33
N GLU A 176 5.15 -12.61 7.21
CA GLU A 176 4.44 -11.37 6.90
C GLU A 176 5.01 -10.21 7.71
N LEU A 177 4.77 -8.98 7.27
CA LEU A 177 4.98 -7.81 8.13
C LEU A 177 3.85 -7.75 9.19
N PRO A 178 4.17 -7.45 10.46
CA PRO A 178 3.15 -7.16 11.47
C PRO A 178 2.37 -5.86 11.13
N PRO A 179 1.33 -5.53 11.91
CA PRO A 179 0.69 -4.21 11.89
C PRO A 179 1.73 -3.07 11.96
N ASN A 180 1.53 -1.95 11.28
CA ASN A 180 0.30 -1.45 10.64
C ASN A 180 -0.07 -2.10 9.28
N GLY A 181 0.72 -3.05 8.77
CA GLY A 181 0.33 -3.86 7.60
C GLY A 181 -0.83 -4.83 7.86
N GLN A 182 -1.47 -5.31 6.79
CA GLN A 182 -2.56 -6.30 6.87
C GLN A 182 -2.11 -7.77 6.64
N GLY A 183 -0.81 -8.02 6.45
CA GLY A 183 -0.25 -9.32 6.09
C GLY A 183 -0.63 -10.44 7.06
N ILE A 184 -0.64 -10.15 8.37
CA ILE A 184 -1.00 -11.14 9.41
C ILE A 184 -2.40 -11.76 9.24
N ALA A 185 -3.31 -11.16 8.47
CA ALA A 185 -4.59 -11.79 8.12
C ALA A 185 -4.41 -13.07 7.29
N ALA A 186 -3.37 -13.15 6.45
CA ALA A 186 -3.01 -14.37 5.74
C ALA A 186 -2.55 -15.46 6.72
N LEU A 187 -1.73 -15.11 7.72
CA LEU A 187 -1.30 -16.04 8.78
C LEU A 187 -2.49 -16.56 9.60
N GLN A 188 -3.45 -15.69 9.94
CA GLN A 188 -4.69 -16.10 10.60
C GLN A 188 -5.51 -17.08 9.75
N ILE A 189 -5.68 -16.80 8.45
CA ILE A 189 -6.39 -17.69 7.52
C ILE A 189 -5.70 -19.06 7.44
N LEU A 190 -4.38 -19.10 7.27
CA LEU A 190 -3.61 -20.33 7.23
C LEU A 190 -3.77 -21.15 8.52
N ASN A 191 -3.73 -20.52 9.69
CA ASN A 191 -3.96 -21.19 10.98
C ASN A 191 -5.37 -21.77 11.12
N ILE A 192 -6.40 -21.08 10.61
CA ILE A 192 -7.77 -21.62 10.60
C ILE A 192 -7.82 -22.84 9.67
N LEU A 193 -7.27 -22.73 8.45
CA LEU A 193 -7.29 -23.77 7.41
C LEU A 193 -6.41 -24.99 7.71
N GLU A 194 -5.40 -24.88 8.58
CA GLU A 194 -4.51 -25.99 8.90
C GLU A 194 -5.23 -27.19 9.54
N GLY A 195 -6.28 -26.93 10.33
CA GLY A 195 -7.10 -27.97 10.97
C GLY A 195 -8.14 -28.63 10.06
N TYR A 196 -8.08 -28.40 8.75
CA TYR A 196 -8.88 -29.11 7.74
C TYR A 196 -7.97 -29.93 6.83
N ASP A 197 -8.46 -31.02 6.25
CA ASP A 197 -7.77 -31.69 5.15
C ASP A 197 -8.10 -31.02 3.81
N ILE A 198 -7.42 -29.90 3.56
CA ILE A 198 -7.57 -29.10 2.33
C ILE A 198 -7.22 -29.91 1.07
N ALA A 199 -6.37 -30.94 1.18
CA ALA A 199 -6.02 -31.79 0.05
C ALA A 199 -7.18 -32.74 -0.29
N ALA A 200 -7.77 -33.39 0.72
CA ALA A 200 -8.92 -34.27 0.53
C ALA A 200 -10.19 -33.55 0.02
N MET A 201 -10.37 -32.26 0.36
CA MET A 201 -11.47 -31.43 -0.19
C MET A 201 -11.41 -31.24 -1.71
N GLY A 202 -10.23 -31.36 -2.34
CA GLY A 202 -10.02 -31.10 -3.75
C GLY A 202 -9.95 -29.60 -4.11
N PHE A 203 -8.91 -29.21 -4.83
CA PHE A 203 -8.71 -27.80 -5.22
C PHE A 203 -9.85 -27.28 -6.10
N GLY A 204 -10.41 -26.13 -5.72
CA GLY A 204 -11.52 -25.50 -6.45
C GLY A 204 -12.89 -26.15 -6.22
N SER A 205 -13.01 -27.16 -5.35
CA SER A 205 -14.31 -27.74 -4.99
C SER A 205 -15.17 -26.74 -4.21
N ALA A 206 -16.48 -26.99 -4.17
CA ALA A 206 -17.41 -26.16 -3.39
C ALA A 206 -17.06 -26.17 -1.88
N GLU A 207 -16.59 -27.30 -1.35
CA GLU A 207 -16.18 -27.45 0.06
C GLU A 207 -14.90 -26.66 0.37
N TYR A 208 -13.91 -26.74 -0.52
CA TYR A 208 -12.68 -25.94 -0.41
C TYR A 208 -12.98 -24.43 -0.46
N VAL A 209 -13.74 -23.99 -1.46
CA VAL A 209 -14.09 -22.56 -1.65
C VAL A 209 -14.90 -22.04 -0.46
N HIS A 210 -15.88 -22.81 0.02
CA HIS A 210 -16.66 -22.48 1.22
C HIS A 210 -15.73 -22.31 2.44
N THR A 211 -14.93 -23.32 2.75
CA THR A 211 -14.03 -23.31 3.93
C THR A 211 -13.04 -22.15 3.87
N PHE A 212 -12.44 -21.88 2.71
CA PHE A 212 -11.56 -20.73 2.49
C PHE A 212 -12.27 -19.39 2.69
N VAL A 213 -13.50 -19.23 2.17
CA VAL A 213 -14.28 -18.00 2.28
C VAL A 213 -14.77 -17.74 3.71
N GLU A 214 -15.18 -18.76 4.46
CA GLU A 214 -15.54 -18.62 5.87
C GLU A 214 -14.30 -18.28 6.74
N ALA A 215 -13.15 -18.94 6.52
CA ALA A 215 -11.90 -18.61 7.18
C ALA A 215 -11.42 -17.18 6.88
N LYS A 216 -11.52 -16.75 5.61
CA LYS A 216 -11.22 -15.37 5.20
C LYS A 216 -12.11 -14.35 5.91
N LYS A 217 -13.42 -14.60 6.01
CA LYS A 217 -14.35 -13.71 6.73
C LYS A 217 -13.88 -13.53 8.18
N LEU A 218 -13.65 -14.62 8.92
CA LEU A 218 -13.22 -14.57 10.33
C LEU A 218 -11.94 -13.74 10.55
N ALA A 219 -10.92 -13.91 9.71
CA ALA A 219 -9.68 -13.13 9.81
C ALA A 219 -9.84 -11.66 9.38
N PHE A 220 -10.71 -11.37 8.40
CA PHE A 220 -10.94 -10.00 7.95
C PHE A 220 -11.74 -9.17 8.96
N GLU A 221 -12.50 -9.81 9.85
CA GLU A 221 -13.14 -9.14 10.99
C GLU A 221 -12.16 -8.81 12.12
N ASP A 222 -11.21 -9.72 12.38
CA ASP A 222 -10.13 -9.43 13.32
C ASP A 222 -9.25 -8.28 12.77
N ARG A 223 -8.97 -8.26 11.47
CA ARG A 223 -8.32 -7.14 10.77
C ARG A 223 -9.08 -5.83 10.96
N ALA A 224 -10.39 -5.81 10.69
CA ALA A 224 -11.21 -4.61 10.80
C ALA A 224 -11.35 -4.08 12.24
N LYS A 225 -11.21 -4.97 13.24
CA LYS A 225 -11.37 -4.63 14.66
C LYS A 225 -10.07 -4.22 15.35
N TYR A 226 -8.95 -4.89 15.03
CA TYR A 226 -7.72 -4.81 15.84
C TYR A 226 -6.52 -4.20 15.12
N TYR A 227 -6.44 -4.24 13.78
CA TYR A 227 -5.20 -3.82 13.11
C TYR A 227 -5.16 -2.29 13.01
N ALA A 228 -4.08 -1.72 13.53
CA ALA A 228 -3.87 -0.29 13.65
C ALA A 228 -2.36 0.01 13.67
N ASP A 229 -2.01 1.28 13.90
CA ASP A 229 -0.65 1.68 14.23
C ASP A 229 -0.30 1.22 15.68
N PRO A 230 0.77 0.40 15.87
CA PRO A 230 1.16 -0.10 17.18
C PRO A 230 1.61 1.00 18.16
N ASP A 231 2.00 2.19 17.69
CA ASP A 231 2.31 3.34 18.57
C ASP A 231 1.05 3.86 19.32
N PHE A 232 -0.16 3.53 18.83
CA PHE A 232 -1.44 4.08 19.33
C PHE A 232 -2.41 3.01 19.87
N ARG A 233 -2.15 1.74 19.59
CA ARG A 233 -2.97 0.60 20.02
C ARG A 233 -2.09 -0.60 20.35
N ASP A 234 -2.32 -1.18 21.51
CA ASP A 234 -1.86 -2.54 21.80
C ASP A 234 -2.66 -3.52 20.93
N ILE A 235 -1.96 -4.25 20.08
CA ILE A 235 -2.54 -5.22 19.15
C ILE A 235 -2.03 -6.59 19.59
N PRO A 236 -2.90 -7.53 19.98
CA PRO A 236 -2.49 -8.83 20.50
C PRO A 236 -2.06 -9.77 19.37
N VAL A 237 -1.06 -9.36 18.57
CA VAL A 237 -0.60 -10.04 17.34
C VAL A 237 -0.32 -11.51 17.59
N GLN A 238 0.43 -11.83 18.64
CA GLN A 238 0.78 -13.21 19.02
C GLN A 238 -0.46 -14.07 19.34
N GLN A 239 -1.49 -13.50 19.96
CA GLN A 239 -2.74 -14.21 20.20
C GLN A 239 -3.53 -14.40 18.91
N LEU A 240 -3.65 -13.34 18.09
CA LEU A 240 -4.38 -13.36 16.82
C LEU A 240 -3.80 -14.40 15.83
N ILE A 241 -2.47 -14.55 15.79
CA ILE A 241 -1.77 -15.55 14.96
C ILE A 241 -1.50 -16.88 15.71
N SER A 242 -2.08 -17.11 16.89
CA SER A 242 -1.90 -18.38 17.62
C SER A 242 -2.79 -19.50 17.07
N LYS A 243 -2.32 -20.75 17.21
CA LYS A 243 -3.09 -21.95 16.86
C LYS A 243 -4.32 -22.14 17.75
N GLU A 244 -4.23 -21.75 19.02
CA GLU A 244 -5.32 -21.89 19.99
C GLU A 244 -6.47 -20.91 19.69
N TYR A 245 -6.16 -19.64 19.42
CA TYR A 245 -7.17 -18.69 18.97
C TYR A 245 -7.80 -19.14 17.63
N ALA A 246 -7.01 -19.60 16.67
CA ALA A 246 -7.52 -20.14 15.42
C ALA A 246 -8.43 -21.37 15.60
N ALA A 247 -8.15 -22.24 16.58
CA ALA A 247 -9.01 -23.37 16.92
C ALA A 247 -10.37 -22.91 17.47
N GLY A 248 -10.40 -21.86 18.30
CA GLY A 248 -11.64 -21.21 18.75
C GLY A 248 -12.43 -20.58 17.60
N ARG A 249 -11.77 -19.86 16.68
CA ARG A 249 -12.42 -19.26 15.50
C ARG A 249 -12.99 -20.33 14.55
N ARG A 250 -12.30 -21.48 14.39
CA ARG A 250 -12.75 -22.60 13.53
C ARG A 250 -14.12 -23.15 13.90
N GLN A 251 -14.48 -23.15 15.18
CA GLN A 251 -15.79 -23.65 15.67
C GLN A 251 -16.99 -22.84 15.17
N LEU A 252 -16.76 -21.64 14.62
CA LEU A 252 -17.81 -20.78 14.08
C LEU A 252 -18.23 -21.14 12.65
N ILE A 253 -17.46 -22.00 11.95
CA ILE A 253 -17.70 -22.37 10.55
C ILE A 253 -18.71 -23.53 10.46
N ASP A 254 -19.89 -23.27 9.91
CA ASP A 254 -20.87 -24.31 9.55
C ASP A 254 -20.50 -24.90 8.16
N PRO A 255 -20.14 -26.19 8.04
CA PRO A 255 -19.77 -26.80 6.76
C PRO A 255 -20.95 -26.98 5.78
N LYS A 256 -22.20 -26.80 6.23
CA LYS A 256 -23.41 -26.98 5.42
C LYS A 256 -24.12 -25.68 5.10
N ARG A 257 -23.64 -24.54 5.62
CA ARG A 257 -24.33 -23.24 5.47
C ARG A 257 -23.35 -22.07 5.47
N ALA A 258 -23.31 -21.34 4.36
CA ALA A 258 -22.62 -20.05 4.30
C ALA A 258 -23.19 -19.08 5.35
N ALA A 259 -22.31 -18.50 6.18
CA ALA A 259 -22.73 -17.50 7.15
C ALA A 259 -23.13 -16.21 6.42
N LYS A 260 -24.36 -15.74 6.67
CA LYS A 260 -24.85 -14.45 6.14
C LYS A 260 -24.05 -13.26 6.67
N ARG A 261 -23.57 -13.38 7.91
CA ARG A 261 -22.75 -12.42 8.65
C ARG A 261 -22.11 -13.16 9.83
N TYR A 262 -20.81 -13.04 10.00
CA TYR A 262 -20.22 -12.95 11.34
C TYR A 262 -20.13 -11.46 11.65
N ASP A 263 -20.15 -11.04 12.91
CA ASP A 263 -19.84 -9.63 13.21
C ASP A 263 -18.32 -9.39 13.06
N ALA A 264 -17.84 -8.43 12.27
CA ALA A 264 -18.49 -7.32 11.57
C ALA A 264 -18.47 -7.42 10.00
N GLY A 265 -18.01 -6.37 9.30
CA GLY A 265 -17.79 -6.27 7.84
C GLY A 265 -17.37 -4.85 7.43
N ILE A 266 -17.10 -4.46 6.17
CA ILE A 266 -17.18 -5.11 4.84
C ILE A 266 -15.95 -4.64 3.99
N LEU A 267 -15.65 -5.26 2.84
CA LEU A 267 -14.48 -4.97 1.99
C LEU A 267 -14.66 -3.90 0.90
N ASP A 268 -13.56 -3.20 0.60
CA ASP A 268 -13.32 -2.36 -0.58
C ASP A 268 -11.98 -2.78 -1.21
N THR A 269 -11.83 -2.65 -2.53
CA THR A 269 -10.68 -3.18 -3.29
C THR A 269 -9.65 -2.11 -3.63
N ASP A 270 -8.38 -2.38 -3.34
CA ASP A 270 -7.22 -1.56 -3.71
C ASP A 270 -6.53 -2.08 -4.99
N ASN A 271 -5.70 -1.20 -5.59
CA ASN A 271 -4.80 -1.55 -6.70
C ASN A 271 -3.38 -1.20 -6.28
N THR A 272 -2.48 -2.18 -6.33
CA THR A 272 -1.15 -2.12 -5.74
C THR A 272 -0.15 -2.84 -6.65
N ILE A 273 1.10 -2.37 -6.73
CA ILE A 273 2.16 -3.10 -7.42
C ILE A 273 2.93 -3.97 -6.43
N TYR A 274 3.14 -5.23 -6.82
CA TYR A 274 3.98 -6.19 -6.13
C TYR A 274 5.19 -6.51 -6.99
N LEU A 275 6.37 -6.58 -6.37
CA LEU A 275 7.64 -6.90 -7.00
C LEU A 275 8.34 -7.97 -6.17
N THR A 276 8.86 -9.00 -6.83
CA THR A 276 9.75 -9.98 -6.23
C THR A 276 11.01 -10.12 -7.06
N VAL A 277 12.16 -10.16 -6.41
CA VAL A 277 13.47 -10.38 -7.03
C VAL A 277 14.28 -11.35 -6.19
N ALA A 278 15.09 -12.16 -6.85
CA ALA A 278 16.06 -13.05 -6.25
C ALA A 278 17.40 -12.96 -7.01
N ASP A 279 18.52 -13.16 -6.33
CA ASP A 279 19.86 -13.12 -6.95
C ASP A 279 20.68 -14.40 -6.76
N GLN A 280 21.82 -14.48 -7.45
CA GLN A 280 22.73 -15.62 -7.42
C GLN A 280 23.42 -15.84 -6.06
N TYR A 281 23.29 -14.92 -5.11
CA TYR A 281 23.84 -15.02 -3.76
C TYR A 281 22.80 -15.52 -2.75
N GLY A 282 21.58 -15.82 -3.20
CA GLY A 282 20.47 -16.25 -2.34
C GLY A 282 19.72 -15.11 -1.67
N ASN A 283 19.98 -13.85 -2.03
CA ASN A 283 19.15 -12.74 -1.56
C ASN A 283 17.78 -12.82 -2.24
N MET A 284 16.71 -12.60 -1.48
CA MET A 284 15.35 -12.52 -1.98
C MET A 284 14.65 -11.30 -1.37
N VAL A 285 13.93 -10.55 -2.19
CA VAL A 285 13.16 -9.37 -1.76
C VAL A 285 11.72 -9.53 -2.24
N SER A 286 10.80 -9.51 -1.28
CA SER A 286 9.36 -9.32 -1.50
C SER A 286 9.05 -7.86 -1.18
N LEU A 287 8.66 -7.08 -2.19
CA LEU A 287 8.42 -5.64 -2.08
C LEU A 287 7.02 -5.30 -2.61
N ILE A 288 6.34 -4.43 -1.89
CA ILE A 288 5.01 -3.94 -2.25
C ILE A 288 4.95 -2.43 -2.00
N GLN A 289 4.44 -1.67 -2.96
CA GLN A 289 4.26 -0.23 -2.84
C GLN A 289 2.96 0.21 -3.54
N SER A 290 2.27 1.20 -2.97
CA SER A 290 0.93 1.57 -3.42
C SER A 290 0.60 3.02 -3.11
N ASN A 291 -0.22 3.63 -3.98
CA ASN A 291 -0.95 4.87 -3.70
C ASN A 291 -2.35 4.56 -3.12
N TYR A 292 -2.59 3.33 -2.66
CA TYR A 292 -3.87 2.76 -2.20
C TYR A 292 -4.96 2.65 -3.28
N ARG A 293 -5.38 3.76 -3.90
CA ARG A 293 -6.52 3.80 -4.85
C ARG A 293 -6.11 4.17 -6.27
N GLY A 294 -5.26 3.37 -6.91
CA GLY A 294 -4.82 3.63 -8.30
C GLY A 294 -4.00 4.92 -8.40
N MET A 295 -4.57 6.00 -8.93
CA MET A 295 -3.98 7.37 -8.84
C MET A 295 -4.07 7.98 -7.43
N GLY A 296 -4.46 7.19 -6.44
CA GLY A 296 -4.47 7.52 -5.02
C GLY A 296 -5.47 8.60 -4.69
N SER A 297 -5.00 9.62 -3.96
CA SER A 297 -5.84 10.74 -3.56
C SER A 297 -6.29 11.61 -4.74
N GLY A 298 -5.66 11.48 -5.91
CA GLY A 298 -5.86 12.33 -7.10
C GLY A 298 -5.33 13.75 -6.93
N MET A 299 -4.31 13.94 -6.08
CA MET A 299 -3.52 15.17 -5.95
C MET A 299 -2.21 15.01 -6.74
N VAL A 300 -1.80 16.05 -7.46
CA VAL A 300 -0.58 16.05 -8.29
C VAL A 300 0.20 17.34 -8.00
N PRO A 301 1.04 17.35 -6.95
CA PRO A 301 1.89 18.51 -6.61
C PRO A 301 3.00 18.77 -7.64
#